data_AF-X1SJT4-F1
#
_entry.id   AF-X1SJT4-F1
#
_cell.length_a   1.000
_cell.length_b   1.000
_cell.length_c   1.000
_cell.angle_alpha   90.00
_cell.angle_beta   90.00
_cell.angle_gamma   90.00
#
_symmetry.space_group_name_H-M   'P 1'
#
loop_
_entity.id
_entity.type
_entity.pdbx_description
1 polymer ?
#
loop_
_entity_poly.entity_id
_entity_poly.type
_entity_poly.pdbx_seq_one_letter_code
_entity_poly.pdbx_strand_id
1 'polypeptide(L)' 'MQYENILKKLKTLSNPKAVEGMARFGINPKSTYGVSVPNLRKMAKEIGRDHPLAQQLWDSGIHEARILASMID' A
#
# COMPACT_ATOMS: atom_id res chain seq x y z
N MET A 1 -11.14 3.84 8.64
CA MET A 1 -9.88 3.35 9.29
C MET A 1 -8.93 4.55 9.40
N GLN A 2 -8.14 4.69 10.47
CA GLN A 2 -7.15 5.77 10.57
C GLN A 2 -5.88 5.46 9.76
N TYR A 3 -5.24 6.50 9.20
CA TYR A 3 -4.02 6.43 8.39
C TYR A 3 -2.91 5.57 9.01
N GLU A 4 -2.59 5.79 10.29
CA GLU A 4 -1.54 5.02 10.97
C GLU A 4 -1.82 3.52 11.04
N ASN A 5 -3.10 3.14 11.20
CA ASN A 5 -3.50 1.74 11.28
C ASN A 5 -3.35 1.06 9.91
N ILE A 6 -3.57 1.80 8.82
CA ILE A 6 -3.35 1.30 7.46
C ILE A 6 -1.87 1.07 7.22
N LEU A 7 -1.01 2.01 7.57
CA LEU A 7 0.44 1.84 7.43
C LEU A 7 0.97 0.67 8.26
N LYS A 8 0.49 0.51 9.50
CA LYS A 8 0.81 -0.65 10.34
C LYS A 8 0.38 -1.94 9.66
N LYS A 9 -0.85 -2.01 9.13
CA LYS A 9 -1.38 -3.20 8.44
C LYS A 9 -0.58 -3.53 7.17
N LEU A 10 -0.24 -2.52 6.35
CA LEU A 10 0.62 -2.70 5.18
C LEU A 10 1.99 -3.26 5.58
N LYS A 11 2.59 -2.73 6.65
CA LYS A 11 3.88 -3.22 7.16
C LYS A 11 3.79 -4.65 7.68
N THR A 12 2.70 -5.05 8.33
CA THR A 12 2.50 -6.46 8.77
C THR A 12 2.32 -7.44 7.61
N LEU A 13 1.78 -6.97 6.48
CA LEU A 13 1.61 -7.76 5.26
C LEU A 13 2.84 -7.73 4.36
N SER A 14 3.94 -7.11 4.81
CA SER A 14 5.15 -6.97 4.01
C SER A 14 5.77 -8.33 3.71
N ASN A 15 6.30 -8.46 2.48
CA ASN A 15 6.96 -9.65 2.01
C ASN A 15 8.31 -9.28 1.37
N PRO A 16 9.43 -9.42 2.11
CA PRO A 16 10.76 -9.09 1.61
C PRO A 16 11.15 -9.83 0.32
N LYS A 17 10.73 -11.10 0.16
CA LYS A 17 10.98 -11.87 -1.08
C LYS A 17 10.25 -11.28 -2.28
N ALA A 18 9.06 -10.73 -2.07
CA ALA A 18 8.33 -10.01 -3.12
C ALA A 18 9.04 -8.71 -3.49
N VAL A 19 9.57 -7.96 -2.49
CA VAL A 19 10.36 -6.75 -2.71
C VAL A 19 11.61 -7.04 -3.54
N GLU A 20 12.32 -8.14 -3.27
CA GLU A 20 13.48 -8.57 -4.08
C GLU A 20 13.09 -8.87 -5.53
N GLY A 21 11.95 -9.53 -5.75
CA GLY A 21 11.41 -9.79 -7.07
C GLY A 21 11.04 -8.50 -7.82
N MET A 22 10.47 -7.53 -7.12
CA MET A 22 10.06 -6.23 -7.67
C MET A 22 11.23 -5.42 -8.22
N ALA A 23 12.42 -5.51 -7.61
CA ALA A 23 13.62 -4.87 -8.12
C ALA A 23 13.98 -5.32 -9.55
N ARG A 24 13.69 -6.58 -9.91
CA ARG A 24 13.89 -7.11 -11.27
C ARG A 24 12.98 -6.47 -12.31
N PHE A 25 11.85 -5.90 -11.86
CA PHE A 25 10.89 -5.19 -12.69
C PHE A 25 11.09 -3.66 -12.65
N GLY A 26 12.22 -3.18 -12.10
CA GLY A 26 12.53 -1.74 -12.03
C GLY A 26 11.81 -0.98 -10.92
N ILE A 27 11.16 -1.68 -9.99
CA ILE A 27 10.48 -1.06 -8.85
C ILE A 27 11.50 -0.79 -7.75
N ASN A 28 11.55 0.45 -7.25
CA ASN A 28 12.48 0.86 -6.20
C ASN A 28 12.16 0.16 -4.87
N PRO A 29 13.08 -0.63 -4.29
CA PRO A 29 12.83 -1.38 -3.05
C PRO A 29 12.80 -0.50 -1.79
N LYS A 30 13.27 0.76 -1.84
CA LYS A 30 13.41 1.61 -0.63
C LYS A 30 12.09 1.99 0.04
N SER A 31 10.99 2.03 -0.70
CA SER A 31 9.67 2.46 -0.19
C SER A 31 8.57 1.46 -0.54
N THR A 32 8.93 0.17 -0.54
CA THR A 32 8.07 -0.91 -1.01
C THR A 32 7.98 -2.00 0.04
N TYR A 33 6.77 -2.41 0.38
CA TYR A 33 6.52 -3.45 1.38
C TYR A 33 6.34 -4.83 0.75
N GLY A 34 6.12 -4.93 -0.56
CA GLY A 34 5.87 -6.20 -1.23
C GLY A 34 4.47 -6.76 -0.95
N VAL A 35 3.49 -5.90 -0.64
CA VAL A 35 2.11 -6.34 -0.37
C VAL A 35 1.44 -6.69 -1.69
N SER A 36 0.80 -7.86 -1.75
CA SER A 36 0.12 -8.31 -2.95
C SER A 36 -1.14 -7.48 -3.26
N VAL A 37 -1.43 -7.28 -4.55
CA VAL A 37 -2.63 -6.57 -5.01
C VAL A 37 -3.95 -7.14 -4.44
N PRO A 38 -4.16 -8.47 -4.30
CA PRO A 38 -5.36 -9.01 -3.66
C PRO A 38 -5.55 -8.52 -2.21
N ASN A 39 -4.47 -8.40 -1.43
CA ASN A 39 -4.54 -7.87 -0.07
C ASN A 39 -4.92 -6.38 -0.08
N LEU A 40 -4.37 -5.60 -1.01
CA LEU A 40 -4.74 -4.18 -1.17
C LEU A 40 -6.22 -4.03 -1.57
N ARG A 41 -6.73 -4.85 -2.48
CA ARG A 41 -8.16 -4.84 -2.85
C ARG A 41 -9.06 -5.20 -1.67
N LYS A 42 -8.66 -6.18 -0.84
CA LYS A 42 -9.39 -6.51 0.39
C LYS A 42 -9.44 -5.34 1.36
N MET A 43 -8.29 -4.68 1.57
CA MET A 43 -8.21 -3.48 2.41
C MET A 43 -9.06 -2.34 1.85
N ALA A 44 -9.01 -2.07 0.54
CA ALA A 44 -9.82 -1.05 -0.10
C ALA A 44 -11.32 -1.29 0.11
N LYS A 45 -11.77 -2.54 0.00
CA LYS A 45 -13.16 -2.92 0.27
C LYS A 45 -13.57 -2.69 1.74
N GLU A 46 -12.67 -2.94 2.69
CA GLU A 46 -12.89 -2.69 4.12
C GLU A 46 -12.91 -1.19 4.46
N ILE A 47 -12.11 -0.38 3.76
CA ILE A 47 -12.02 1.07 3.98
C ILE A 47 -13.19 1.81 3.33
N GLY A 48 -13.58 1.42 2.12
CA GLY A 48 -14.52 2.17 1.29
C GLY A 48 -13.87 3.36 0.59
N ARG A 49 -14.68 4.29 0.07
CA ARG A 49 -14.22 5.52 -0.57
C ARG A 49 -13.98 6.62 0.47
N ASP A 50 -12.78 7.19 0.50
CA ASP A 50 -12.31 8.20 1.45
C ASP A 50 -11.18 9.02 0.81
N HIS A 51 -11.56 10.09 0.10
CA HIS A 51 -10.63 10.97 -0.63
C HIS A 51 -9.56 11.63 0.28
N PRO A 52 -9.90 12.18 1.47
CA PRO A 52 -8.89 12.70 2.40
C PRO A 52 -7.85 11.65 2.80
N LEU A 53 -8.29 10.43 3.06
CA LEU A 53 -7.39 9.32 3.40
C LEU A 53 -6.56 8.87 2.21
N ALA A 54 -7.13 8.84 1.01
CA ALA A 54 -6.41 8.54 -0.24
C ALA A 54 -5.25 9.51 -0.43
N GLN A 55 -5.48 10.82 -0.25
CA GLN A 55 -4.44 11.84 -0.34
C GLN A 55 -3.31 11.59 0.68
N GLN A 56 -3.64 11.31 1.94
CA GLN A 56 -2.63 10.99 2.96
C GLN A 56 -1.79 9.76 2.59
N LEU A 57 -2.42 8.72 2.07
CA LEU A 57 -1.74 7.50 1.61
C LEU A 57 -0.85 7.78 0.40
N TRP A 58 -1.28 8.64 -0.51
CA TRP A 58 -0.50 9.03 -1.67
C TRP A 58 0.79 9.77 -1.29
N ASP A 59 0.66 10.72 -0.37
CA ASP A 59 1.74 11.58 0.12
C ASP A 59 2.79 10.80 0.95
N SER A 60 2.42 9.63 1.49
CA SER A 60 3.34 8.75 2.22
C SER A 60 4.55 8.27 1.40
N GLY A 61 4.46 8.29 0.06
CA GLY A 61 5.53 7.83 -0.83
C GLY A 61 5.72 6.31 -0.88
N ILE A 62 4.97 5.54 -0.09
CA ILE A 62 5.03 4.08 -0.05
C ILE A 62 4.30 3.52 -1.26
N HIS A 63 4.94 2.59 -1.97
CA HIS A 63 4.42 2.01 -3.21
C HIS A 63 3.00 1.44 -3.05
N GLU A 64 2.79 0.59 -2.05
CA GLU A 64 1.50 -0.04 -1.81
C GLU A 64 0.46 0.90 -1.20
N ALA A 65 0.90 1.93 -0.46
CA ALA A 65 0.00 2.97 0.03
C ALA A 65 -0.55 3.80 -1.13
N ARG A 66 0.26 4.14 -2.13
CA ARG A 66 -0.18 4.84 -3.35
C ARG A 66 -1.13 4.01 -4.20
N ILE A 67 -0.87 2.70 -4.31
CA ILE A 67 -1.81 1.79 -4.98
C ILE A 67 -3.14 1.77 -4.22
N LEU A 68 -3.10 1.63 -2.89
CA LEU A 68 -4.31 1.63 -2.06
C LEU A 68 -5.06 2.96 -2.16
N ALA A 69 -4.35 4.10 -2.18
CA ALA A 69 -4.93 5.42 -2.38
C ALA A 69 -5.78 5.47 -3.65
N SER A 70 -5.25 5.00 -4.79
CA SER A 70 -6.00 4.99 -6.07
C SER A 70 -7.25 4.10 -6.06
N MET A 71 -7.38 3.18 -5.09
CA MET A 71 -8.55 2.31 -4.96
C MET A 71 -9.64 2.89 -4.04
N ILE A 72 -9.26 3.79 -3.13
CA ILE A 72 -10.16 4.36 -2.12
C ILE A 72 -10.44 5.85 -2.35
N ASP A 73 -9.73 6.50 -3.27
CA ASP A 73 -10.04 7.85 -3.73
C ASP A 73 -11.48 7.96 -4.21
#